data_AF-A0A229W023-F1
#
_entry.id   AF-A0A229W023-F1
#
_cell.length_a   1.000
_cell.length_b   1.000
_cell.length_c   1.000
_cell.angle_alpha   90.00
_cell.angle_beta   90.00
_cell.angle_gamma   90.00
#
_symmetry.space_group_name_H-M   'P 1'
#
loop_
_entity.id
_entity.type
_entity.pdbx_description
1 polymer ?
#
loop_
_entity_poly.entity_id
_entity_poly.type
_entity_poly.pdbx_seq_one_letter_code
_entity_poly.pdbx_strand_id
1 'polypeptide(L)'
;VHDAEQAAKWGEALNAWHLRWRDFIDERTLAKDDPDNPKASKQEWWWTHQEVRRCYRRLEKLFREGKLFAFLEPSLTAAGPVARTTNRLEGGVNSPLKHVLLDHHGLPEEHMRRACEWVCYMKSGSPDPKSLIRPEHWKPLRRAARPDDSGDDGSPQYGTGVDWNEFHTHTEWNQTD
;
A
#
# COMPACT_ATOMS: atom_id res chain seq x y z
N VAL A 1 17.61 12.71 -17.10
CA VAL A 1 16.50 13.25 -17.90
C VAL A 1 15.92 14.43 -17.14
N HIS A 2 16.27 15.64 -17.58
CA HIS A 2 15.95 16.90 -16.89
C HIS A 2 15.08 17.84 -17.71
N ASP A 3 14.89 17.54 -19.00
CA ASP A 3 14.12 18.32 -19.94
C ASP A 3 13.42 17.40 -20.95
N ALA A 4 12.50 17.97 -21.73
CA ALA A 4 11.70 17.23 -22.70
C ALA A 4 12.56 16.63 -23.83
N GLU A 5 13.68 17.26 -24.20
CA GLU A 5 14.57 16.78 -25.25
C GLU A 5 15.30 15.50 -24.81
N GLN A 6 15.82 15.48 -23.58
CA GLN A 6 16.41 14.29 -22.98
C GLN A 6 15.38 13.18 -22.80
N ALA A 7 14.12 13.50 -22.52
CA ALA A 7 13.05 12.52 -22.42
C ALA A 7 12.76 11.89 -23.79
N ALA A 8 12.75 12.68 -24.86
CA ALA A 8 12.61 12.19 -26.24
C ALA A 8 13.78 11.27 -26.62
N LYS A 9 15.03 11.70 -26.38
CA LYS A 9 16.23 10.87 -26.62
C LYS A 9 16.21 9.57 -25.84
N TRP A 10 15.70 9.58 -24.61
CA TRP A 10 15.52 8.37 -23.81
C TRP A 10 14.50 7.43 -24.45
N GLY A 11 13.38 7.95 -24.97
CA GLY A 11 12.39 7.18 -25.72
C GLY A 11 12.95 6.56 -27.00
N GLU A 12 13.77 7.31 -27.74
CA GLU A 12 14.50 6.80 -28.91
C GLU A 12 15.44 5.66 -28.53
N ALA A 13 16.19 5.80 -27.43
CA ALA A 13 17.07 4.75 -26.92
C ALA A 13 16.29 3.49 -26.50
N LEU A 14 15.11 3.65 -25.88
CA LEU A 14 14.24 2.54 -25.54
C LEU A 14 13.74 1.81 -26.79
N ASN A 15 13.34 2.55 -27.82
CA ASN A 15 12.91 1.98 -29.09
C ASN A 15 14.07 1.27 -29.82
N ALA A 16 15.26 1.88 -29.86
CA ALA A 16 16.45 1.28 -30.44
C ALA A 16 16.84 -0.02 -29.72
N TRP A 17 16.73 -0.05 -28.40
CA TRP A 17 16.93 -1.27 -27.61
C TRP A 17 15.90 -2.35 -28.00
N HIS A 18 14.62 -1.98 -28.15
CA HIS A 18 13.59 -2.93 -28.57
C HIS A 18 13.87 -3.50 -29.96
N LEU A 19 14.22 -2.65 -30.93
CA LEU A 19 14.54 -3.10 -32.29
C LEU A 19 15.71 -4.09 -32.31
N ARG A 20 16.70 -3.89 -31.43
CA ARG A 20 17.86 -4.77 -31.32
C ARG A 20 17.55 -6.10 -30.62
N TRP A 21 16.70 -6.09 -29.60
CA TRP A 21 16.50 -7.25 -28.70
C TRP A 21 15.09 -7.84 -28.73
N ARG A 22 14.23 -7.41 -29.66
CA ARG A 22 12.84 -7.90 -29.78
C ARG A 22 12.76 -9.42 -29.89
N ASP A 23 13.61 -10.01 -30.73
CA ASP A 23 13.57 -11.46 -30.98
C ASP A 23 14.00 -12.21 -29.73
N PHE A 24 15.06 -11.73 -29.07
CA PHE A 24 15.51 -12.25 -27.77
C PHE A 24 14.40 -12.23 -26.73
N ILE A 25 13.74 -11.08 -26.48
CA ILE A 25 12.68 -11.03 -25.44
C ILE A 25 11.39 -11.77 -25.82
N ASP A 26 11.21 -12.10 -27.10
CA ASP A 26 10.10 -12.90 -27.61
C ASP A 26 10.45 -14.41 -27.72
N GLU A 27 11.65 -14.82 -27.28
CA GLU A 27 12.00 -16.24 -27.11
C GLU A 27 11.07 -16.90 -26.07
N ARG A 28 10.70 -18.14 -26.36
CA ARG A 28 9.82 -18.96 -25.52
C ARG A 28 10.49 -20.29 -25.22
N THR A 29 10.38 -20.71 -23.97
CA THR A 29 10.75 -22.04 -23.52
C THR A 29 9.47 -22.87 -23.48
N LEU A 30 9.49 -24.04 -24.14
CA LEU A 30 8.37 -24.97 -24.11
C LEU A 30 8.56 -25.92 -22.92
N ALA A 31 7.46 -26.33 -22.29
CA ALA A 31 7.48 -27.24 -21.13
C ALA A 31 8.16 -28.57 -21.43
N LYS A 32 8.07 -29.04 -22.68
CA LYS A 32 8.76 -30.26 -23.14
C LYS A 32 10.29 -30.13 -23.16
N ASP A 33 10.82 -28.92 -23.30
CA ASP A 33 12.26 -28.66 -23.42
C ASP A 33 12.90 -28.39 -22.04
N ASP A 34 12.08 -28.09 -21.02
CA ASP A 34 12.48 -27.88 -19.63
C ASP A 34 11.42 -28.45 -18.66
N PRO A 35 11.26 -29.79 -18.60
CA PRO A 35 10.19 -30.44 -17.85
C PRO A 35 10.36 -30.34 -16.33
N ASP A 36 11.60 -30.15 -15.85
CA ASP A 36 11.91 -29.99 -14.42
C ASP A 36 11.54 -28.59 -13.89
N ASN A 37 11.23 -27.65 -14.78
CA ASN A 37 10.78 -26.32 -14.38
C ASN A 37 9.43 -26.41 -13.66
N PRO A 38 9.25 -25.75 -12.50
CA PRO A 38 7.95 -25.71 -11.82
C PRO A 38 6.81 -25.19 -12.72
N LYS A 39 7.11 -24.38 -13.73
CA LYS A 39 6.13 -23.85 -14.69
C LYS A 39 5.61 -24.92 -15.67
N ALA A 40 6.40 -25.94 -15.99
CA ALA A 40 6.04 -27.00 -16.95
C ALA A 40 4.80 -27.79 -16.50
N SER A 41 4.58 -27.91 -15.19
CA SER A 41 3.38 -28.55 -14.62
C SER A 41 2.07 -27.77 -14.85
N LYS A 42 2.15 -26.46 -15.17
CA LYS A 42 1.00 -25.56 -15.23
C LYS A 42 0.76 -24.94 -16.61
N GLN A 43 1.77 -24.94 -17.47
CA GLN A 43 1.78 -24.18 -18.72
C GLN A 43 2.57 -24.94 -19.78
N GLU A 44 2.11 -24.91 -21.03
CA GLU A 44 2.81 -25.55 -22.17
C GLU A 44 4.08 -24.80 -22.60
N TRP A 45 4.16 -23.51 -22.30
CA TRP A 45 5.31 -22.66 -22.59
C TRP A 45 5.33 -21.41 -21.71
N TRP A 46 6.48 -20.75 -21.62
CA TRP A 46 6.63 -19.43 -21.01
C TRP A 46 7.65 -18.59 -21.78
N TRP A 47 7.61 -17.27 -21.61
CA TRP A 47 8.66 -16.38 -22.12
C TRP A 47 9.97 -16.71 -21.43
N THR A 48 11.01 -17.02 -22.20
CA THR A 48 12.34 -17.37 -21.66
C THR A 48 12.89 -16.23 -20.81
N HIS A 49 12.76 -14.99 -21.31
CA HIS A 49 13.27 -13.77 -20.66
C HIS A 49 12.14 -12.96 -20.03
N GLN A 50 11.26 -13.62 -19.27
CA GLN A 50 10.04 -13.03 -18.72
C GLN A 50 10.27 -11.70 -17.97
N GLU A 51 11.28 -11.62 -17.10
CA GLU A 51 11.53 -10.44 -16.27
C GLU A 51 12.02 -9.25 -17.12
N VAL A 52 12.94 -9.51 -18.05
CA VAL A 52 13.44 -8.49 -18.99
C VAL A 52 12.31 -7.96 -19.86
N ARG A 53 11.51 -8.88 -20.41
CA ARG A 53 10.33 -8.55 -21.22
C ARG A 53 9.32 -7.71 -20.43
N ARG A 54 9.03 -8.09 -19.18
CA ARG A 54 8.12 -7.36 -18.29
C ARG A 54 8.64 -5.96 -17.99
N CYS A 55 9.93 -5.81 -17.69
CA CYS A 55 10.58 -4.53 -17.46
C CYS A 55 10.44 -3.61 -18.70
N TYR A 56 10.81 -4.11 -19.89
CA TYR A 56 10.67 -3.36 -21.14
C TYR A 56 9.22 -2.91 -21.37
N ARG A 57 8.25 -3.84 -21.32
CA ARG A 57 6.83 -3.53 -21.55
C ARG A 57 6.29 -2.53 -20.55
N ARG A 58 6.77 -2.56 -19.31
CA ARG A 58 6.39 -1.58 -18.29
C ARG A 58 6.92 -0.19 -18.64
N LEU A 59 8.19 -0.09 -19.01
CA LEU A 59 8.81 1.17 -19.42
C LEU A 59 8.16 1.75 -20.68
N GLU A 60 7.96 0.92 -21.70
CA GLU A 60 7.26 1.28 -22.95
C GLU A 60 5.86 1.83 -22.66
N LYS A 61 5.08 1.13 -21.83
CA LYS A 61 3.74 1.57 -21.42
C LYS A 61 3.78 2.92 -20.70
N LEU A 62 4.66 3.07 -19.70
CA LEU A 62 4.76 4.31 -18.91
C LEU A 62 5.21 5.49 -19.78
N PHE A 63 6.10 5.25 -20.75
CA PHE A 63 6.53 6.27 -21.68
C PHE A 63 5.40 6.69 -22.61
N ARG A 64 4.68 5.73 -23.22
CA ARG A 64 3.53 6.00 -24.10
C ARG A 64 2.37 6.71 -23.39
N GLU A 65 2.17 6.43 -22.11
CA GLU A 65 1.16 7.09 -21.29
C GLU A 65 1.60 8.47 -20.76
N GLY A 66 2.82 8.94 -21.08
CA GLY A 66 3.36 10.20 -20.56
C GLY A 66 3.72 10.18 -19.08
N LYS A 67 3.67 9.01 -18.42
CA LYS A 67 3.84 8.87 -16.97
C LYS A 67 5.29 8.74 -16.53
N LEU A 68 6.17 8.27 -17.41
CA LEU A 68 7.56 7.98 -17.06
C LEU A 68 8.34 9.26 -16.68
N PHE A 69 8.06 10.37 -17.36
CA PHE A 69 8.69 11.67 -17.13
C PHE A 69 7.67 12.77 -16.82
N ALA A 70 6.57 12.42 -16.14
CA ALA A 70 5.48 13.35 -15.81
C ALA A 70 5.95 14.58 -15.00
N PHE A 71 7.08 14.48 -14.29
CA PHE A 71 7.69 15.62 -13.58
C PHE A 71 8.22 16.72 -14.50
N LEU A 72 8.26 16.50 -15.82
CA LEU A 72 8.58 17.50 -16.84
C LEU A 72 7.33 18.19 -17.40
N GLU A 73 6.13 17.72 -17.06
CA GLU A 73 4.89 18.27 -17.59
C GLU A 73 4.63 19.68 -17.03
N PRO A 74 4.45 20.71 -17.89
CA PRO A 74 4.25 22.08 -17.42
C PRO A 74 3.02 22.26 -16.52
N SER A 75 1.94 21.52 -16.81
CA SER A 75 0.70 21.53 -16.02
C SER A 75 0.92 21.06 -14.57
N LEU A 76 1.75 20.03 -14.38
CA LEU A 76 2.05 19.42 -13.08
C LEU A 76 3.11 20.18 -12.29
N THR A 77 3.92 20.99 -12.98
CA THR A 77 4.99 21.81 -12.39
C THR A 77 4.61 23.28 -12.21
N ALA A 78 3.40 23.68 -12.60
CA ALA A 78 2.91 25.06 -12.48
C ALA A 78 2.96 25.61 -11.04
N ALA A 79 2.77 24.75 -10.05
CA ALA A 79 2.85 25.10 -8.62
C ALA A 79 4.28 25.04 -8.04
N GLY A 80 5.28 24.69 -8.86
CA GLY A 80 6.68 24.53 -8.47
C GLY A 80 7.24 23.14 -8.81
N PRO A 81 8.56 22.92 -8.58
CA PRO A 81 9.21 21.66 -8.90
C PRO A 81 8.63 20.47 -8.12
N VAL A 82 8.37 19.36 -8.81
CA VAL A 82 7.97 18.10 -8.17
C VAL A 82 9.16 17.54 -7.38
N ALA A 83 8.93 17.19 -6.12
CA ALA A 83 9.98 16.59 -5.29
C ALA A 83 10.44 15.25 -5.88
N ARG A 84 11.76 15.04 -5.96
CA ARG A 84 12.36 13.82 -6.53
C ARG A 84 12.10 12.56 -5.69
N THR A 85 11.82 12.74 -4.40
CA THR A 85 11.58 11.65 -3.46
C THR A 85 10.23 11.84 -2.78
N THR A 86 9.63 10.72 -2.39
CA THR A 86 8.40 10.70 -1.60
C THR A 86 8.65 10.97 -0.12
N ASN A 87 9.88 11.31 0.30
CA ASN A 87 10.24 11.55 1.71
C ASN A 87 9.33 12.59 2.37
N ARG A 88 8.95 13.64 1.65
CA ARG A 88 8.02 14.66 2.16
C ARG A 88 6.63 14.08 2.44
N LEU A 89 6.19 13.12 1.64
CA LEU A 89 4.92 12.42 1.83
C LEU A 89 5.05 11.33 2.90
N GLU A 90 6.00 10.39 2.74
CA GLU A 90 6.15 9.22 3.59
C GLU A 90 6.69 9.57 4.99
N GLY A 91 7.74 10.39 5.07
CA GLY A 91 8.31 10.84 6.33
C GLY A 91 7.59 12.03 6.94
N GLY A 92 6.97 12.89 6.13
CA GLY A 92 6.31 14.10 6.63
C GLY A 92 4.84 13.92 7.00
N VAL A 93 4.03 13.39 6.08
CA VAL A 93 2.57 13.26 6.24
C VAL A 93 2.18 11.88 6.74
N ASN A 94 2.68 10.82 6.09
CA ASN A 94 2.24 9.45 6.39
C ASN A 94 2.83 8.92 7.69
N SER A 95 4.07 9.26 8.04
CA SER A 95 4.71 8.75 9.26
C SER A 95 3.90 9.11 10.54
N PRO A 96 3.50 10.38 10.77
CA PRO A 96 2.62 10.71 11.90
C PRO A 96 1.29 9.96 11.91
N LEU A 97 0.67 9.74 10.74
CA LEU A 97 -0.57 8.98 10.63
C LEU A 97 -0.36 7.50 10.99
N LYS A 98 0.72 6.90 10.49
CA LYS A 98 1.11 5.52 10.83
C LYS A 98 1.36 5.38 12.33
N HIS A 99 2.03 6.35 12.96
CA HIS A 99 2.28 6.33 14.41
C HIS A 99 0.96 6.39 15.20
N VAL A 100 0.06 7.30 14.85
CA VAL A 100 -1.27 7.37 15.51
C VAL A 100 -2.05 6.08 15.39
N LEU A 101 -2.02 5.41 14.23
CA LEU A 101 -2.68 4.11 14.07
C LEU A 101 -2.00 3.00 14.88
N LEU A 102 -0.67 3.01 14.99
CA LEU A 102 0.07 2.03 15.78
C LEU A 102 -0.16 2.22 17.28
N ASP A 103 -0.07 3.46 17.77
CA ASP A 103 -0.24 3.81 19.18
C ASP A 103 -1.68 3.56 19.67
N HIS A 104 -2.65 3.54 18.75
CA HIS A 104 -4.07 3.40 19.04
C HIS A 104 -4.74 2.21 18.35
N HIS A 105 -3.99 1.15 18.03
CA HIS A 105 -4.49 -0.06 17.36
C HIS A 105 -5.65 -0.78 18.07
N GLY A 106 -5.89 -0.50 19.37
CA GLY A 106 -7.02 -1.03 20.14
C GLY A 106 -8.30 -0.18 20.10
N LEU A 107 -8.32 0.93 19.35
CA LEU A 107 -9.53 1.74 19.18
C LEU A 107 -10.45 1.16 18.09
N PRO A 108 -11.78 1.35 18.20
CA PRO A 108 -12.68 1.07 17.08
C PRO A 108 -12.28 1.84 15.83
N GLU A 109 -12.54 1.28 14.64
CA GLU A 109 -12.14 1.87 13.35
C GLU A 109 -12.60 3.33 13.21
N GLU A 110 -13.83 3.64 13.63
CA GLU A 110 -14.36 5.00 13.61
C GLU A 110 -13.47 5.97 14.40
N HIS A 111 -13.00 5.57 15.57
CA HIS A 111 -12.13 6.38 16.41
C HIS A 111 -10.71 6.49 15.84
N MET A 112 -10.16 5.42 15.27
CA MET A 112 -8.87 5.46 14.56
C MET A 112 -8.91 6.43 13.37
N ARG A 113 -10.02 6.42 12.60
CA ARG A 113 -10.25 7.39 11.52
C ARG A 113 -10.30 8.81 12.05
N ARG A 114 -11.06 9.08 13.12
CA ARG A 114 -11.11 10.42 13.74
C ARG A 114 -9.75 10.88 14.26
N ALA A 115 -8.93 9.98 14.82
CA ALA A 115 -7.57 10.31 15.25
C ALA A 115 -6.68 10.71 14.05
N CYS A 116 -6.77 9.99 12.92
CA CYS A 116 -6.08 10.36 11.68
C CYS A 116 -6.55 11.71 11.12
N GLU A 117 -7.87 11.92 11.06
CA GLU A 117 -8.45 13.20 10.63
C GLU A 117 -8.00 14.36 11.51
N TRP A 118 -7.89 14.14 12.82
CA TRP A 118 -7.36 15.12 13.76
C TRP A 118 -5.90 15.49 13.44
N VAL A 119 -5.03 14.50 13.19
CA VAL A 119 -3.64 14.76 12.77
C VAL A 119 -3.59 15.55 11.47
N CYS A 120 -4.39 15.19 10.47
CA CYS A 120 -4.49 15.91 9.21
C CYS A 120 -4.96 17.35 9.42
N TYR A 121 -5.99 17.56 10.24
CA TYR A 121 -6.53 18.87 10.58
C TYR A 121 -5.48 19.76 11.24
N MET A 122 -4.78 19.26 12.26
CA MET A 122 -3.74 19.99 12.98
C MET A 122 -2.52 20.34 12.11
N LYS A 123 -2.30 19.61 11.01
CA LYS A 123 -1.25 19.88 10.01
C LYS A 123 -1.70 20.78 8.86
N SER A 124 -2.96 21.22 8.85
CA SER A 124 -3.45 22.19 7.86
C SER A 124 -2.81 23.58 8.05
N GLY A 125 -3.00 24.49 7.09
CA GLY A 125 -2.36 25.81 7.13
C GLY A 125 -2.84 26.72 8.28
N SER A 126 -4.04 26.49 8.81
CA SER A 126 -4.64 27.31 9.86
C SER A 126 -5.66 26.51 10.68
N PRO A 127 -5.21 25.55 11.52
CA PRO A 127 -6.12 24.81 12.38
C PRO A 127 -6.69 25.72 13.48
N ASP A 128 -7.99 25.64 13.71
CA ASP A 128 -8.68 26.28 14.83
C ASP A 128 -9.46 25.23 15.63
N PRO A 129 -8.76 24.42 16.45
CA PRO A 129 -9.39 23.34 17.20
C PRO A 129 -10.47 23.84 18.17
N LYS A 130 -10.43 25.11 18.58
CA LYS A 130 -11.43 25.69 19.48
C LYS A 130 -12.78 25.86 18.81
N SER A 131 -12.81 26.17 17.51
CA SER A 131 -14.06 26.28 16.75
C SER A 131 -14.87 24.98 16.68
N LEU A 132 -14.22 23.82 16.88
CA LEU A 132 -14.88 22.52 16.90
C LEU A 132 -15.65 22.26 18.20
N ILE A 133 -15.40 23.05 19.25
CA ILE A 133 -16.03 22.92 20.56
C ILE A 133 -17.35 23.70 20.56
N ARG A 134 -18.46 22.99 20.42
CA ARG A 134 -19.81 23.57 20.50
C ARG A 134 -20.26 23.70 21.97
N PRO A 135 -21.18 24.63 22.29
CA PRO A 135 -21.79 24.74 23.63
C PRO A 135 -22.30 23.41 24.19
N GLU A 136 -22.82 22.55 23.32
CA GLU A 136 -23.33 21.20 23.63
C GLU A 136 -22.25 20.25 24.15
N HIS A 137 -20.99 20.42 23.74
CA HIS A 137 -19.88 19.54 24.13
C HIS A 137 -19.42 19.78 25.58
N TRP A 138 -19.76 20.92 26.19
CA TRP A 138 -19.46 21.21 27.60
C TRP A 138 -20.35 20.43 28.57
N LYS A 139 -21.46 19.87 28.08
CA LYS A 139 -22.37 19.01 28.84
C LYS A 139 -22.60 17.73 28.04
N PRO A 140 -21.60 16.83 27.96
CA PRO A 140 -21.74 15.62 27.17
C PRO A 140 -22.96 14.84 27.66
N LEU A 141 -23.85 14.45 26.74
CA LEU A 141 -24.89 13.48 27.09
C LEU A 141 -24.19 12.24 27.64
N ARG A 142 -24.64 11.77 28.81
CA ARG A 142 -24.22 10.47 29.33
C ARG A 142 -24.46 9.46 28.22
N ARG A 143 -23.38 8.88 27.69
CA ARG A 143 -23.48 7.79 26.73
C ARG A 143 -24.26 6.70 27.44
N ALA A 144 -25.42 6.31 26.90
CA ALA A 144 -26.09 5.12 27.37
C ALA A 144 -25.07 3.98 27.31
N ALA A 145 -25.00 3.17 28.37
CA ALA A 145 -24.16 1.98 28.34
C ALA A 145 -24.48 1.24 27.04
N ARG A 146 -23.43 0.93 26.26
CA ARG A 146 -23.63 0.04 25.12
C ARG A 146 -24.27 -1.23 25.70
N PRO A 147 -25.38 -1.72 25.13
CA PRO A 147 -25.84 -3.05 25.47
C PRO A 147 -24.62 -3.97 25.31
N ASP A 148 -24.42 -4.80 26.34
CA ASP A 148 -23.58 -5.97 26.26
C ASP A 148 -23.87 -6.67 24.92
N ASP A 149 -22.90 -6.63 24.01
CA ASP A 149 -22.92 -7.41 22.79
C ASP A 149 -22.43 -8.82 23.15
N SER A 150 -23.19 -9.50 24.00
CA SER A 150 -23.15 -10.95 24.18
C SER A 150 -23.98 -11.63 23.08
N GLY A 151 -23.89 -11.09 21.87
CA GLY A 151 -24.36 -11.70 20.64
C GLY A 151 -23.19 -12.37 19.95
N ASP A 152 -23.08 -13.68 20.14
CA ASP A 152 -22.34 -14.58 19.26
C ASP A 152 -22.90 -14.48 17.83
N ASP A 153 -22.48 -13.45 17.08
CA ASP A 153 -22.48 -13.51 15.63
C ASP A 153 -21.15 -14.14 15.25
N GLY A 154 -21.17 -15.44 14.93
CA GLY A 154 -20.01 -16.30 14.64
C GLY A 154 -19.13 -15.89 13.44
N SER A 155 -19.07 -14.60 13.14
CA SER A 155 -18.17 -13.92 12.23
C SER A 155 -16.83 -13.67 12.94
N PRO A 156 -15.70 -14.25 12.48
CA PRO A 156 -14.40 -13.97 13.09
C PRO A 156 -14.04 -12.49 12.93
N GLN A 157 -13.99 -11.76 14.05
CA GLN A 157 -13.45 -10.41 14.08
C GLN A 157 -11.92 -10.50 14.05
N TYR A 158 -11.29 -9.60 13.27
CA TYR A 158 -9.84 -9.50 13.21
C TYR A 158 -9.31 -9.13 14.60
N GLY A 159 -8.65 -10.08 15.28
CA GLY A 159 -7.98 -9.86 16.56
C GLY A 159 -8.55 -10.58 17.79
N THR A 160 -9.64 -11.33 17.67
CA THR A 160 -10.13 -12.21 18.76
C THR A 160 -9.70 -13.66 18.51
N GLY A 161 -8.42 -13.93 18.75
CA GLY A 161 -7.84 -15.25 18.51
C GLY A 161 -6.52 -15.43 19.27
N VAL A 162 -6.54 -15.19 20.57
CA VAL A 162 -5.65 -15.89 21.50
C VAL A 162 -6.55 -16.38 22.62
N ASP A 163 -7.09 -17.59 22.45
CA ASP A 163 -7.59 -18.32 23.60
C ASP A 163 -6.38 -18.71 24.44
N TRP A 164 -6.33 -18.21 25.68
CA TRP A 164 -5.26 -18.50 26.62
C TRP A 164 -5.15 -20.01 26.93
N ASN A 165 -6.20 -20.80 26.64
CA ASN A 165 -6.23 -22.25 26.80
C ASN A 165 -5.60 -23.02 25.61
N GLU A 166 -5.28 -22.36 24.50
CA GLU A 166 -4.74 -23.03 23.30
C GLU A 166 -3.28 -23.50 23.47
N PHE A 167 -2.54 -22.93 24.43
CA PHE A 167 -1.12 -23.20 24.66
C PHE A 167 -0.81 -24.11 25.85
N HIS A 168 -1.81 -24.59 26.59
CA HIS A 168 -1.58 -25.43 27.78
C HIS A 168 -2.41 -26.72 27.69
N THR A 169 -1.74 -27.85 27.44
CA THR A 169 -2.32 -29.19 27.63
C THR A 169 -2.85 -29.34 29.05
N HIS A 170 -4.13 -29.68 29.17
CA HIS A 170 -4.81 -29.94 30.44
C HIS A 170 -4.16 -31.15 31.12
N THR A 171 -3.41 -30.94 32.19
CA THR A 171 -2.99 -32.01 33.10
C THR A 171 -4.03 -32.18 34.19
N GLU A 172 -4.69 -33.34 34.22
CA GLU A 172 -5.55 -33.74 35.32
C GLU A 172 -4.72 -33.86 36.61
N TRP A 173 -5.04 -33.04 37.60
CA TRP A 173 -4.52 -33.20 38.96
C TRP A 173 -5.27 -34.35 39.63
N ASN A 174 -4.63 -35.51 39.77
CA ASN A 174 -5.13 -36.59 40.62
C ASN A 174 -4.77 -36.29 42.07
N GLN A 175 -5.77 -35.96 42.88
CA GLN A 175 -5.64 -35.86 44.34
C GLN A 175 -5.72 -37.28 44.93
N THR A 176 -4.57 -37.89 45.22
CA THR A 176 -4.46 -39.02 46.14
C THR A 176 -4.12 -38.50 47.53
N ASP A 177 -5.13 -38.45 48.39
CA ASP A 177 -5.19 -39.03 49.74
C ASP A 177 -6.48 -38.59 50.46
#